data_AF-A0A8H4V2V4-F1
#
_entry.id   AF-A0A8H4V2V4-F1
#
_cell.length_a   1.000
_cell.length_b   1.000
_cell.length_c   1.000
_cell.angle_alpha   90.00
_cell.angle_beta   90.00
_cell.angle_gamma   90.00
#
_symmetry.space_group_name_H-M   'P 1'
#
loop_
_entity.id
_entity.type
_entity.pdbx_description
1 polymer ?
#
loop_
_entity_poly.entity_id
_entity_poly.type
_entity_poly.pdbx_seq_one_letter_code
_entity_poly.pdbx_strand_id
1 'polypeptide(L)'
;MSSSAPRSGERMIHQDFIARIRFSNALPPPPHPPKLLDIPNTGLASGQYTTPGFASRLAREQPLNIEADAELGMPLDLVGMPGVFDGDERSIQAPAHPPTLHPHDRPLLRPIAALGKHKAAEANVSFLRRTEYISSSISKRQDGAIPRALLT
;
A
#
# COMPACT_ATOMS: atom_id res chain seq x y z
N MET A 1 93.19 45.70 -20.78
CA MET A 1 92.84 44.37 -20.27
C MET A 1 93.52 44.20 -18.92
N SER A 2 92.77 44.16 -17.82
CA SER A 2 93.25 43.73 -16.50
C SER A 2 92.12 42.95 -15.83
N SER A 3 92.26 41.63 -15.87
CA SER A 3 91.41 40.66 -15.19
C SER A 3 91.75 40.62 -13.71
N SER A 4 90.83 41.10 -12.87
CA SER A 4 90.89 40.89 -11.42
C SER A 4 90.39 39.49 -11.07
N ALA A 5 91.30 38.67 -10.56
CA ALA A 5 91.09 37.30 -10.10
C ALA A 5 90.01 37.19 -8.99
N PRO A 6 89.35 36.02 -8.84
CA PRO A 6 88.35 35.82 -7.80
C PRO A 6 88.99 35.92 -6.42
N ARG A 7 88.38 36.71 -5.51
CA ARG A 7 88.81 36.79 -4.10
C ARG A 7 88.53 35.45 -3.41
N SER A 8 89.55 34.59 -3.38
CA SER A 8 89.60 33.43 -2.49
C SER A 8 89.71 33.93 -1.04
N GLY A 9 88.58 33.94 -0.32
CA GLY A 9 88.56 34.26 1.11
C GLY A 9 87.27 34.88 1.65
N GLU A 10 86.22 35.03 0.85
CA GLU A 10 84.92 35.51 1.34
C GLU A 10 84.14 34.33 1.95
N ARG A 11 83.99 34.28 3.28
CA ARG A 11 83.15 33.28 3.93
C ARG A 11 81.72 33.49 3.42
N MET A 12 81.20 32.55 2.63
CA MET A 12 79.80 32.54 2.22
C MET A 12 78.93 32.44 3.47
N ILE A 13 78.23 33.52 3.83
CA ILE A 13 77.38 33.57 5.01
C ILE A 13 76.05 32.93 4.62
N HIS A 14 75.82 31.70 5.09
CA HIS A 14 74.55 31.00 4.90
C HIS A 14 73.49 31.63 5.81
N GLN A 15 72.68 32.52 5.24
CA GLN A 15 71.56 33.17 5.93
C GLN A 15 70.28 32.37 5.69
N ASP A 16 70.12 31.28 6.43
CA ASP A 16 68.93 30.45 6.37
C ASP A 16 67.89 30.88 7.42
N PHE A 17 66.61 30.79 7.07
CA PHE A 17 65.52 31.08 8.00
C PHE A 17 65.41 29.95 9.04
N ILE A 18 65.93 30.19 10.24
CA ILE A 18 65.90 29.22 11.32
C ILE A 18 64.49 29.20 11.94
N ALA A 19 63.64 28.30 11.44
CA ALA A 19 62.32 28.03 12.00
C ALA A 19 62.24 26.63 12.60
N ARG A 20 61.75 26.52 13.84
CA ARG A 20 61.55 25.24 14.51
C ARG A 20 60.24 24.60 14.06
N ILE A 21 60.30 23.65 13.13
CA ILE A 21 59.12 22.91 12.66
C ILE A 21 58.72 21.90 13.75
N ARG A 22 57.51 22.05 14.29
CA ARG A 22 56.88 21.09 15.21
C ARG A 22 55.49 20.73 14.71
N PHE A 23 55.21 19.44 14.63
CA PHE A 23 53.87 18.93 14.34
C PHE A 23 53.10 18.78 15.64
N SER A 24 51.93 19.40 15.74
CA SER A 24 51.04 19.27 16.89
C SER A 24 49.75 18.59 16.46
N ASN A 25 49.34 17.56 17.19
CA ASN A 25 48.03 16.95 17.07
C ASN A 25 47.24 17.22 18.36
N ALA A 26 47.00 18.50 18.67
CA ALA A 26 46.22 18.87 19.85
C ALA A 26 44.76 18.50 19.60
N LEU A 27 44.25 17.55 20.38
CA LEU A 27 42.85 17.15 20.32
C LEU A 27 41.95 18.26 20.86
N PRO A 28 40.76 18.46 20.29
CA PRO A 28 39.80 19.39 20.86
C PRO A 28 39.39 18.91 22.26
N PRO A 29 39.01 19.83 23.16
CA PRO A 29 38.44 19.45 24.43
C PRO A 29 37.16 18.61 24.21
N PRO A 30 36.81 17.72 25.16
CA PRO A 30 35.60 16.91 25.03
C PRO A 30 34.37 17.78 24.74
N PRO A 31 33.60 17.49 23.69
CA PRO A 31 32.33 18.16 23.47
C PRO A 31 31.37 17.74 24.59
N HIS A 32 30.61 18.69 25.13
CA HIS A 32 29.58 18.43 26.13
C HIS A 32 28.20 18.58 25.46
N PRO A 33 27.82 17.67 24.54
CA PRO A 33 26.53 17.79 23.86
C PRO A 33 25.39 17.64 24.87
N PRO A 34 24.20 18.20 24.57
CA PRO A 34 23.02 17.99 25.39
C PRO A 34 22.71 16.51 25.53
N LYS A 35 22.31 16.09 26.75
CA LYS A 35 21.87 14.72 27.00
C LYS A 35 20.45 14.53 26.48
N LEU A 36 20.23 13.46 25.71
CA LEU A 36 18.88 13.05 25.33
C LEU A 36 18.17 12.47 26.55
N LEU A 37 16.90 12.86 26.73
CA LEU A 37 16.04 12.31 27.77
C LEU A 37 15.32 11.08 27.22
N ASP A 38 15.10 10.09 28.08
CA ASP A 38 14.30 8.92 27.73
C ASP A 38 12.81 9.28 27.86
N ILE A 39 12.07 9.14 26.75
CA ILE A 39 10.64 9.48 26.70
C ILE A 39 9.86 8.20 26.98
N PRO A 40 8.99 8.16 28.02
CA PRO A 40 8.25 6.96 28.35
C PRO A 40 7.36 6.55 27.18
N ASN A 41 7.49 5.29 26.75
CA ASN A 41 6.73 4.70 25.67
C ASN A 41 6.05 3.42 26.15
N THR A 42 4.89 3.11 25.58
CA THR A 42 4.22 1.84 25.74
C THR A 42 4.92 0.78 24.88
N GLY A 43 5.99 0.21 25.42
CA GLY A 43 6.67 -0.93 24.81
C GLY A 43 5.81 -2.20 24.82
N LEU A 44 6.37 -3.31 24.35
CA LEU A 44 5.66 -4.60 24.32
C LEU A 44 5.21 -5.08 25.72
N ALA A 45 5.94 -4.71 26.77
CA ALA A 45 5.59 -5.00 28.16
C ALA A 45 4.31 -4.29 28.65
N SER A 46 3.87 -3.22 27.97
CA SER A 46 2.62 -2.51 28.26
C SER A 46 1.38 -3.37 27.97
N GLY A 47 1.53 -4.49 27.25
CA GLY A 47 0.45 -5.42 26.94
C GLY A 47 -0.45 -4.98 25.78
N GLN A 48 -0.48 -3.70 25.43
CA GLN A 48 -1.35 -3.15 24.38
C GLN A 48 -1.23 -3.90 23.05
N TYR A 49 -0.01 -4.19 22.60
CA TYR A 49 0.27 -4.90 21.36
C TYR A 49 0.20 -6.43 21.46
N THR A 50 0.25 -6.97 22.68
CA THR A 50 0.21 -8.42 22.91
C THR A 50 -1.17 -8.90 23.36
N THR A 51 -2.12 -7.98 23.58
CA THR A 51 -3.51 -8.33 23.87
C THR A 51 -4.18 -9.01 22.66
N PRO A 52 -5.02 -10.03 22.87
CA PRO A 52 -5.81 -10.65 21.80
C PRO A 52 -6.69 -9.65 21.04
N GLY A 53 -7.14 -8.59 21.72
CA GLY A 53 -7.93 -7.51 21.12
C GLY A 53 -7.19 -6.79 19.99
N PHE A 54 -5.87 -6.67 20.06
CA PHE A 54 -5.06 -6.05 19.00
C PHE A 54 -5.14 -6.82 17.68
N ALA A 55 -5.23 -8.15 17.73
CA ALA A 55 -5.37 -9.03 16.56
C ALA A 55 -6.83 -9.26 16.12
N SER A 56 -7.82 -8.75 16.85
CA SER A 56 -9.24 -9.03 16.58
C SER A 56 -9.68 -8.57 15.19
N ARG A 57 -9.18 -7.43 14.72
CA ARG A 57 -9.47 -6.92 13.37
C ARG A 57 -8.93 -7.88 12.31
N LEU A 58 -7.68 -8.31 12.46
CA LEU A 58 -7.03 -9.27 11.55
C LEU A 58 -7.80 -10.59 11.50
N ALA A 59 -8.24 -11.09 12.66
CA ALA A 59 -9.02 -12.33 12.74
C ALA A 59 -10.37 -12.22 12.00
N ARG A 60 -11.04 -11.06 12.06
CA ARG A 60 -12.32 -10.83 11.37
C ARG A 60 -12.18 -10.60 9.87
N GLU A 61 -11.01 -10.20 9.40
CA GLU A 61 -10.72 -10.06 7.97
C GLU A 61 -10.43 -11.41 7.30
N GLN A 62 -10.22 -12.49 8.07
CA GLN A 62 -10.04 -13.83 7.51
C GLN A 62 -11.35 -14.31 6.85
N PRO A 63 -11.30 -14.79 5.60
CA PRO A 63 -12.45 -15.41 4.95
C PRO A 63 -13.01 -16.55 5.80
N LEU A 64 -14.34 -16.60 5.93
CA LEU A 64 -15.00 -17.68 6.65
C LEU A 64 -14.90 -18.97 5.85
N ASN A 65 -14.56 -20.06 6.52
CA ASN A 65 -14.69 -21.37 5.92
C ASN A 65 -16.19 -21.67 5.71
N ILE A 66 -16.55 -22.04 4.49
CA ILE A 66 -17.91 -22.46 4.12
C ILE A 66 -18.03 -23.98 3.99
N GLU A 67 -16.92 -24.72 4.15
CA GLU A 67 -16.92 -26.18 4.17
C GLU A 67 -17.53 -26.67 5.49
N ALA A 68 -18.75 -27.23 5.40
CA ALA A 68 -19.50 -27.70 6.56
C ALA A 68 -18.97 -29.06 7.06
N ASP A 69 -18.81 -30.02 6.16
CA ASP A 69 -18.32 -31.37 6.42
C ASP A 69 -17.65 -31.95 5.14
N ALA A 70 -17.31 -33.23 5.17
CA ALA A 70 -16.70 -33.93 4.03
C ALA A 70 -17.59 -34.00 2.77
N GLU A 71 -18.91 -33.83 2.92
CA GLU A 71 -19.92 -33.90 1.85
C GLU A 71 -20.57 -32.53 1.59
N LEU A 72 -19.95 -31.45 2.07
CA LEU A 72 -20.39 -30.06 1.95
C LEU A 72 -21.86 -29.85 2.40
N GLY A 73 -22.31 -30.58 3.42
CA GLY A 73 -23.66 -30.51 3.96
C GLY A 73 -24.75 -31.17 3.10
N MET A 74 -24.38 -31.91 2.05
CA MET A 74 -25.29 -32.70 1.21
C MET A 74 -24.98 -34.19 1.36
N PRO A 75 -25.47 -34.83 2.45
CA PRO A 75 -25.08 -36.20 2.73
C PRO A 75 -25.59 -37.18 1.67
N LEU A 76 -24.71 -38.02 1.13
CA LEU A 76 -25.01 -39.03 0.12
C LEU A 76 -25.12 -40.42 0.77
N ASP A 77 -26.30 -40.74 1.27
CA ASP A 77 -26.62 -42.05 1.86
C ASP A 77 -27.68 -42.79 1.03
N LEU A 78 -27.42 -44.06 0.72
CA LEU A 78 -28.32 -44.96 0.00
C LEU A 78 -29.24 -45.75 0.96
N VAL A 79 -28.97 -45.73 2.26
CA VAL A 79 -29.79 -46.44 3.26
C VAL A 79 -31.19 -45.85 3.28
N GLY A 80 -32.20 -46.71 3.11
CA GLY A 80 -33.62 -46.32 3.10
C GLY A 80 -34.17 -45.91 1.74
N MET A 81 -33.31 -45.81 0.70
CA MET A 81 -33.77 -45.62 -0.68
C MET A 81 -34.39 -46.92 -1.22
N PRO A 82 -35.64 -46.91 -1.73
CA PRO A 82 -36.28 -48.12 -2.24
C PRO A 82 -35.53 -48.71 -3.43
N GLY A 83 -35.33 -50.04 -3.42
CA GLY A 83 -34.84 -50.84 -4.57
C GLY A 83 -33.34 -50.79 -4.83
N VAL A 84 -32.59 -49.86 -4.22
CA VAL A 84 -31.18 -49.62 -4.56
C VAL A 84 -30.29 -50.83 -4.30
N PHE A 85 -30.50 -51.56 -3.20
CA PHE A 85 -29.73 -52.77 -2.88
C PHE A 85 -30.16 -54.01 -3.70
N ASP A 86 -31.31 -53.94 -4.37
CA ASP A 86 -31.83 -54.99 -5.26
C ASP A 86 -31.46 -54.76 -6.73
N GLY A 87 -30.69 -53.69 -7.02
CA GLY A 87 -30.27 -53.30 -8.37
C GLY A 87 -31.27 -52.39 -9.11
N ASP A 88 -32.32 -51.91 -8.45
CA ASP A 88 -33.25 -50.91 -8.98
C ASP A 88 -32.89 -49.50 -8.50
N GLU A 89 -32.23 -48.71 -9.36
CA GLU A 89 -31.76 -47.36 -9.05
C GLU A 89 -32.78 -46.25 -9.38
N ARG A 90 -34.03 -46.60 -9.71
CA ARG A 90 -35.03 -45.61 -10.14
C ARG A 90 -35.31 -44.49 -9.14
N SER A 91 -35.09 -44.73 -7.84
CA SER A 91 -35.28 -43.75 -6.77
C SER A 91 -34.28 -42.58 -6.82
N ILE A 92 -33.11 -42.78 -7.43
CA ILE A 92 -32.03 -41.77 -7.54
C ILE A 92 -31.81 -41.26 -8.98
N GLN A 93 -32.45 -41.89 -9.96
CA GLN A 93 -32.33 -41.50 -11.37
C GLN A 93 -33.21 -40.29 -11.70
N ALA A 94 -32.66 -39.38 -12.51
CA ALA A 94 -33.41 -38.26 -13.04
C ALA A 94 -34.54 -38.75 -13.98
N PRO A 95 -35.71 -38.10 -13.99
CA PRO A 95 -36.81 -38.48 -14.86
C PRO A 95 -36.45 -38.30 -16.34
N ALA A 96 -37.01 -39.15 -17.21
CA ALA A 96 -36.77 -39.08 -18.66
C ALA A 96 -37.24 -37.76 -19.28
N HIS A 97 -38.29 -37.14 -18.71
CA HIS A 97 -38.76 -35.81 -19.12
C HIS A 97 -38.43 -34.79 -18.04
N PRO A 98 -37.64 -33.74 -18.36
CA PRO A 98 -37.32 -32.69 -17.39
C PRO A 98 -38.58 -31.95 -16.91
N PRO A 99 -38.75 -31.73 -15.60
CA PRO A 99 -39.89 -30.99 -15.09
C PRO A 99 -39.84 -29.51 -15.47
N THR A 100 -40.99 -28.84 -15.40
CA THR A 100 -41.05 -27.37 -15.56
C THR A 100 -40.30 -26.68 -14.43
N LEU A 101 -39.39 -25.77 -14.78
CA LEU A 101 -38.53 -25.08 -13.81
C LEU A 101 -39.33 -24.15 -12.89
N HIS A 102 -39.05 -24.24 -11.58
CA HIS A 102 -39.64 -23.34 -10.60
C HIS A 102 -39.06 -21.91 -10.72
N PRO A 103 -39.86 -20.85 -10.52
CA PRO A 103 -39.37 -19.47 -10.61
C PRO A 103 -38.20 -19.14 -9.67
N HIS A 104 -38.15 -19.75 -8.47
CA HIS A 104 -37.05 -19.57 -7.50
C HIS A 104 -35.75 -20.28 -7.87
N ASP A 105 -35.80 -21.30 -8.74
CA ASP A 105 -34.60 -22.05 -9.16
C ASP A 105 -33.94 -21.40 -10.39
N ARG A 106 -34.72 -20.61 -11.14
CA ARG A 106 -34.23 -19.92 -12.35
C ARG A 106 -32.97 -19.07 -12.10
N PRO A 107 -32.81 -18.32 -10.99
CA PRO A 107 -31.58 -17.58 -10.71
C PRO A 107 -30.37 -18.46 -10.37
N LEU A 108 -30.60 -19.68 -9.83
CA LEU A 108 -29.57 -20.64 -9.43
C LEU A 108 -28.96 -21.35 -10.65
N LEU A 109 -29.75 -21.57 -11.70
CA LEU A 109 -29.35 -22.21 -12.95
C LEU A 109 -28.65 -21.27 -13.95
N ARG A 110 -28.35 -20.03 -13.55
CA ARG A 110 -27.66 -19.07 -14.44
C ARG A 110 -26.23 -19.55 -14.70
N PRO A 111 -25.78 -19.59 -15.97
CA PRO A 111 -24.39 -19.90 -16.29
C PRO A 111 -23.44 -18.94 -15.58
N ILE A 112 -22.26 -19.41 -15.20
CA ILE A 112 -21.25 -18.60 -14.49
C ILE A 112 -20.90 -17.33 -15.30
N ALA A 113 -20.86 -17.43 -16.64
CA ALA A 113 -20.65 -16.29 -17.52
C ALA A 113 -21.72 -15.19 -17.41
N ALA A 114 -22.96 -15.55 -17.04
CA ALA A 114 -24.08 -14.62 -16.88
C ALA A 114 -24.12 -13.98 -15.48
N LEU A 115 -23.29 -14.43 -14.53
CA LEU A 115 -23.22 -13.86 -13.18
C LEU A 115 -22.58 -12.45 -13.17
N GLY A 116 -21.89 -12.09 -14.25
CA GLY A 116 -21.17 -10.83 -14.39
C GLY A 116 -19.90 -10.79 -13.54
N LYS A 117 -19.05 -9.79 -13.78
CA LYS A 117 -17.94 -9.51 -12.87
C LYS A 117 -18.53 -8.85 -11.62
N HIS A 118 -18.11 -9.28 -10.42
CA HIS A 118 -18.38 -8.53 -9.20
C HIS A 118 -17.75 -7.13 -9.33
N LYS A 119 -18.52 -6.17 -9.84
CA LYS A 119 -18.16 -4.76 -9.76
C LYS A 119 -18.41 -4.41 -8.30
N ALA A 120 -17.34 -4.32 -7.50
CA ALA A 120 -17.43 -3.71 -6.19
C ALA A 120 -18.23 -2.41 -6.38
N ALA A 121 -19.34 -2.27 -5.66
CA ALA A 121 -20.18 -1.08 -5.76
C ALA A 121 -19.24 0.12 -5.67
N GLU A 122 -19.25 0.98 -6.70
CA GLU A 122 -18.43 2.19 -6.69
C GLU A 122 -18.75 2.90 -5.38
N ALA A 123 -17.79 2.89 -4.46
CA ALA A 123 -17.97 3.52 -3.17
C ALA A 123 -18.23 4.98 -3.48
N ASN A 124 -19.44 5.47 -3.18
CA ASN A 124 -19.81 6.86 -3.30
C ASN A 124 -19.05 7.65 -2.22
N VAL A 125 -17.75 7.83 -2.40
CA VAL A 125 -16.90 8.63 -1.53
C VAL A 125 -17.00 10.09 -1.94
N SER A 126 -17.33 10.95 -0.97
CA SER A 126 -17.56 12.39 -1.17
C SER A 126 -16.37 13.17 -1.73
N PHE A 127 -15.16 12.60 -1.63
CA PHE A 127 -13.93 13.22 -2.13
C PHE A 127 -13.62 12.90 -3.59
N LEU A 128 -14.26 11.89 -4.19
CA LEU A 128 -13.97 11.48 -5.57
C LEU A 128 -14.92 12.19 -6.53
N ARG A 129 -14.43 13.26 -7.18
CA ARG A 129 -15.18 13.95 -8.25
C ARG A 129 -14.91 13.29 -9.60
N ARG A 130 -15.95 13.18 -10.44
CA ARG A 130 -15.80 12.75 -11.83
C ARG A 130 -14.98 13.76 -12.61
N THR A 131 -14.03 13.28 -13.43
CA THR A 131 -13.24 14.14 -14.32
C THR A 131 -14.13 14.70 -15.42
N GLU A 132 -14.08 16.01 -15.63
CA GLU A 132 -14.72 16.67 -16.76
C GLU A 132 -13.81 16.57 -17.99
N TYR A 133 -14.37 16.18 -19.14
CA TYR A 133 -13.66 16.20 -20.42
C TYR A 133 -14.03 17.49 -21.16
N ILE A 134 -13.02 18.31 -21.51
CA ILE A 134 -13.24 19.54 -22.28
C ILE A 134 -13.56 19.15 -23.73
N SER A 135 -14.82 19.26 -24.14
CA SER A 135 -15.23 19.22 -25.55
C SER A 135 -15.13 20.62 -26.16
N SER A 136 -14.65 20.74 -27.40
CA SER A 136 -14.30 21.99 -28.10
C SER A 136 -15.43 22.99 -28.36
N SER A 137 -16.64 22.79 -27.83
CA SER A 137 -17.75 23.74 -27.92
C SER A 137 -17.87 24.58 -26.64
N ILE A 138 -16.91 25.48 -26.41
CA ILE A 138 -17.11 26.60 -25.48
C ILE A 138 -18.15 27.53 -26.11
N SER A 139 -19.34 27.60 -25.53
CA SER A 139 -20.30 28.65 -25.87
C SER A 139 -19.66 29.99 -25.51
N LYS A 140 -19.22 30.75 -26.51
CA LYS A 140 -18.89 32.17 -26.38
C LYS A 140 -20.11 32.89 -25.78
N ARG A 141 -20.08 33.21 -24.49
CA ARG A 141 -20.97 34.23 -23.93
C ARG A 141 -20.28 35.58 -24.09
N GLN A 142 -20.97 36.43 -24.84
CA GLN A 142 -20.67 37.82 -25.17
C GLN A 142 -20.52 38.65 -23.88
N ASP A 143 -19.40 39.35 -23.73
CA ASP A 143 -19.25 40.42 -22.74
C ASP A 143 -20.14 41.61 -23.13
N GLY A 144 -21.21 41.82 -22.37
CA GLY A 144 -22.07 42.99 -22.46
C GLY A 144 -21.48 44.15 -21.66
N ALA A 145 -21.23 45.27 -22.34
CA ALA A 145 -20.67 46.50 -21.79
C ALA A 145 -21.45 47.05 -20.58
N ILE A 146 -20.71 47.46 -19.54
CA ILE A 146 -21.23 48.13 -18.34
C ILE A 146 -21.22 49.66 -18.59
N PRO A 147 -22.37 50.37 -18.58
CA PRO A 147 -22.36 51.83 -18.56
C PRO A 147 -22.09 52.36 -17.14
N ARG A 148 -21.07 53.22 -17.00
CA ARG A 148 -20.76 53.97 -15.77
C ARG A 148 -21.85 55.01 -15.50
N ALA A 149 -22.55 54.88 -14.38
CA ALA A 149 -23.37 55.96 -13.82
C ALA A 149 -22.46 56.97 -13.10
N LEU A 150 -22.55 58.24 -13.50
CA LEU A 150 -22.00 59.40 -12.78
C LEU A 150 -23.11 60.04 -11.95
N LEU A 151 -22.81 60.31 -10.68
CA LEU A 151 -23.60 61.10 -9.75
C LEU A 151 -23.49 62.59 -10.10
N THR A 152 -24.61 63.23 -10.43
CA THR A 152 -25.08 64.57 -10.01
C THR A 152 -26.47 64.81 -10.57
#